data_AF-A0A1K1SFF4-F1
#
_entry.id   AF-A0A1K1SFF4-F1
#
_cell.length_a   1.000
_cell.length_b   1.000
_cell.length_c   1.000
_cell.angle_alpha   90.00
_cell.angle_beta   90.00
_cell.angle_gamma   90.00
#
_symmetry.space_group_name_H-M   'P 1'
#
loop_
_entity.id
_entity.type
_entity.pdbx_description
1 polymer ?
#
loop_
_entity_poly.entity_id
_entity_poly.type
_entity_poly.pdbx_seq_one_letter_code
_entity_poly.pdbx_strand_id
1 'polypeptide(L)'
;MKKFILITIIVIALVIIWQVGNFTLFPVERINLSRHPVKGKNFSLDVTYVSTGATTDNVIQIRKLYDDGRVEIVKNIEEYNNFLGASLVGDSLLKLVVSDTGYYKRGPDTIMVKI
;
A
#
# COMPACT_ATOMS: atom_id res chain seq x y z
N MET A 1 2.64 -11.79 -51.21
CA MET A 1 2.96 -10.47 -50.61
C MET A 1 1.81 -9.88 -49.79
N LYS A 2 0.61 -9.63 -50.35
CA LYS A 2 -0.52 -9.02 -49.60
C LYS A 2 -0.93 -9.77 -48.31
N LYS A 3 -0.94 -11.11 -48.34
CA LYS A 3 -1.24 -11.94 -47.15
C LYS A 3 -0.16 -11.83 -46.07
N PHE A 4 1.11 -11.72 -46.45
CA PHE A 4 2.22 -11.54 -45.49
C PHE A 4 2.14 -10.16 -44.83
N ILE A 5 1.87 -9.11 -45.60
CA ILE A 5 1.67 -7.75 -45.08
C ILE A 5 0.49 -7.72 -44.08
N LEU A 6 -0.62 -8.38 -44.42
CA LEU A 6 -1.79 -8.47 -43.53
C LEU A 6 -1.45 -9.17 -42.20
N ILE A 7 -0.73 -10.29 -42.26
CA ILE A 7 -0.30 -11.03 -41.05
C ILE A 7 0.61 -10.15 -40.19
N THR A 8 1.56 -9.44 -40.80
CA THR A 8 2.45 -8.53 -40.06
C THR A 8 1.68 -7.43 -39.35
N ILE A 9 0.66 -6.83 -39.99
CA ILE A 9 -0.19 -5.81 -39.36
C ILE A 9 -0.95 -6.38 -38.16
N ILE A 10 -1.51 -7.59 -38.29
CA ILE A 10 -2.24 -8.26 -37.20
C ILE A 10 -1.32 -8.52 -36.01
N VAL A 11 -0.11 -9.02 -36.25
CA VAL A 11 0.87 -9.28 -35.19
C VAL A 11 1.25 -7.98 -34.46
N ILE A 12 1.52 -6.90 -35.22
CA ILE A 12 1.84 -5.59 -34.61
C ILE A 12 0.66 -5.08 -33.77
N ALA A 13 -0.57 -5.19 -34.27
CA ALA A 13 -1.76 -4.77 -33.53
C ALA A 13 -1.93 -5.57 -32.22
N LEU A 14 -1.71 -6.90 -32.26
CA LEU A 14 -1.78 -7.74 -31.07
C LEU A 14 -0.69 -7.37 -30.04
N VAL A 15 0.52 -7.06 -30.49
CA VAL A 15 1.62 -6.62 -29.61
C VAL A 15 1.29 -5.29 -28.94
N ILE A 16 0.72 -4.34 -29.67
CA ILE A 16 0.30 -3.04 -29.12
C ILE A 16 -0.80 -3.22 -28.08
N ILE A 17 -1.84 -4.01 -28.37
CA ILE A 17 -2.92 -4.31 -27.43
C ILE A 17 -2.36 -4.94 -26.15
N TRP A 18 -1.43 -5.89 -26.29
CA TRP A 18 -0.79 -6.53 -25.15
C TRP A 18 0.05 -5.55 -24.32
N GLN A 19 0.80 -4.63 -24.93
CA GLN A 19 1.55 -3.62 -24.19
C GLN A 19 0.64 -2.63 -23.47
N VAL A 20 -0.44 -2.16 -24.11
CA VAL A 20 -1.39 -1.22 -23.48
C VAL A 20 -2.10 -1.87 -22.30
N GLY A 21 -2.48 -3.15 -22.41
CA GLY A 21 -3.13 -3.88 -21.32
C GLY A 21 -2.25 -4.14 -20.10
N ASN A 22 -0.92 -4.16 -20.27
CA ASN A 22 0.04 -4.34 -19.16
C ASN A 22 0.67 -3.03 -18.69
N PHE A 23 0.27 -1.90 -19.27
CA PHE A 23 0.82 -0.60 -18.90
C PHE A 23 0.22 -0.12 -17.58
N THR A 24 1.08 0.08 -16.57
CA THR A 24 0.70 0.68 -15.30
C THR A 24 1.04 2.17 -15.33
N LEU A 25 0.00 3.02 -15.43
CA LEU A 25 0.16 4.48 -15.55
C LEU A 25 0.79 5.12 -14.29
N PHE A 26 0.61 4.50 -13.13
CA PHE A 26 1.10 5.03 -11.86
C PHE A 26 1.63 3.89 -10.99
N PRO A 27 2.95 3.79 -10.73
CA PRO A 27 3.47 2.84 -9.76
C PRO A 27 2.89 3.20 -8.38
N VAL A 28 2.37 2.19 -7.67
CA VAL A 28 1.93 2.38 -6.28
C VAL A 28 3.17 2.51 -5.41
N GLU A 29 3.45 3.73 -4.96
CA GLU A 29 4.57 3.98 -4.07
C GLU A 29 4.20 3.52 -2.66
N ARG A 30 5.07 2.72 -2.05
CA ARG A 30 4.91 2.23 -0.68
C ARG A 30 6.14 2.56 0.14
N ILE A 31 5.96 3.38 1.15
CA ILE A 31 7.03 3.79 2.07
C ILE A 31 6.79 3.06 3.39
N ASN A 32 7.78 2.30 3.87
CA ASN A 32 7.71 1.70 5.20
C ASN A 32 7.99 2.79 6.25
N LEU A 33 7.03 3.01 7.14
CA LEU A 33 7.10 4.01 8.21
C LEU A 33 7.56 3.40 9.53
N SER A 34 7.13 2.18 9.82
CA SER A 34 7.54 1.44 11.01
C SER A 34 7.31 -0.05 10.84
N ARG A 35 8.12 -0.86 11.52
CA ARG A 35 8.00 -2.32 11.59
C ARG A 35 8.07 -2.78 13.05
N HIS A 36 7.11 -3.62 13.44
CA HIS A 36 7.00 -4.15 14.79
C HIS A 36 6.89 -5.68 14.77
N PRO A 37 7.93 -6.43 15.16
CA PRO A 37 7.81 -7.87 15.32
C PRO A 37 6.84 -8.20 16.46
N VAL A 38 5.89 -9.10 16.25
CA VAL A 38 4.95 -9.53 17.28
C VAL A 38 5.50 -10.79 17.96
N LYS A 39 5.71 -10.72 19.28
CA LYS A 39 6.32 -11.83 20.03
C LYS A 39 5.45 -13.09 19.93
N GLY A 40 6.08 -14.23 19.66
CA GLY A 40 5.39 -15.52 19.55
C GLY A 40 4.52 -15.68 18.29
N LYS A 41 4.63 -14.77 17.32
CA LYS A 41 3.95 -14.88 16.02
C LYS A 41 4.98 -14.92 14.89
N ASN A 42 4.63 -15.60 13.80
CA ASN A 42 5.43 -15.71 12.58
C ASN A 42 5.20 -14.53 11.61
N PHE A 43 4.88 -13.36 12.15
CA PHE A 43 4.67 -12.16 11.37
C PHE A 43 5.14 -10.91 12.12
N SER A 44 5.50 -9.91 11.33
CA SER A 44 5.72 -8.55 11.79
C SER A 44 4.59 -7.64 11.30
N LEU A 45 4.30 -6.60 12.07
CA LEU A 45 3.39 -5.53 11.64
C LEU A 45 4.16 -4.43 10.98
N ASP A 46 3.83 -4.19 9.72
CA ASP A 46 4.32 -3.08 8.93
C ASP A 46 3.27 -1.98 8.93
N VAL A 47 3.69 -0.77 9.31
CA VAL A 47 2.96 0.47 9.04
C VAL A 47 3.60 1.09 7.81
N THR A 48 2.82 1.27 6.76
CA THR A 48 3.28 1.78 5.46
C THR A 48 2.42 2.94 5.01
N TYR A 49 3.05 3.97 4.46
CA TYR A 49 2.35 4.95 3.64
C TYR A 49 2.21 4.40 2.23
N VAL A 50 1.00 4.39 1.69
CA VAL A 50 0.71 3.92 0.34
C VAL A 50 0.18 5.12 -0.45
N SER A 51 0.98 5.59 -1.41
CA SER A 51 0.52 6.60 -2.35
C SER A 51 -0.17 5.93 -3.53
N THR A 52 -1.46 6.20 -3.67
CA THR A 52 -2.34 5.53 -4.62
C THR A 52 -2.69 6.47 -5.78
N GLY A 53 -1.67 6.95 -6.51
CA GLY A 53 -1.88 7.67 -7.78
C GLY A 53 -2.87 8.85 -7.73
N ALA A 54 -3.51 9.17 -8.86
CA ALA A 54 -4.30 10.40 -9.01
C ALA A 54 -5.80 10.28 -8.61
N THR A 55 -6.32 9.06 -8.49
CA THR A 55 -7.77 8.80 -8.31
C THR A 55 -8.12 8.13 -6.99
N THR A 56 -7.13 7.76 -6.19
CA THR A 56 -7.32 7.07 -4.91
C THR A 56 -6.59 7.86 -3.83
N ASP A 57 -7.17 7.89 -2.64
CA ASP A 57 -6.59 8.64 -1.54
C ASP A 57 -5.35 7.92 -1.00
N ASN A 58 -4.32 8.70 -0.66
CA ASN A 58 -3.14 8.18 0.00
C ASN A 58 -3.54 7.68 1.39
N VAL A 59 -3.03 6.51 1.78
CA VAL A 59 -3.43 5.88 3.05
C VAL A 59 -2.24 5.49 3.90
N ILE A 60 -2.43 5.54 5.21
CA ILE A 60 -1.59 4.81 6.15
C ILE A 60 -2.16 3.38 6.25
N GLN A 61 -1.44 2.41 5.71
CA GLN A 61 -1.81 1.01 5.68
C GLN A 61 -1.04 0.22 6.74
N ILE A 62 -1.76 -0.59 7.50
CA ILE A 62 -1.22 -1.56 8.45
C ILE A 62 -1.35 -2.95 7.84
N ARG A 63 -0.26 -3.69 7.81
CA ARG A 63 -0.21 -5.04 7.22
C ARG A 63 0.60 -6.00 8.07
N LYS A 64 0.20 -7.27 8.07
CA LYS A 64 1.02 -8.38 8.56
C LYS A 64 1.95 -8.80 7.43
N LEU A 65 3.24 -8.84 7.71
CA LEU A 65 4.24 -9.45 6.85
C LEU A 65 4.69 -10.74 7.52
N TYR A 66 4.27 -11.87 6.95
CA TYR A 66 4.63 -13.20 7.43
C TYR A 66 6.05 -13.57 6.99
N ASP A 67 6.70 -14.46 7.75
CA ASP A 67 8.06 -14.90 7.46
C ASP A 67 8.20 -15.61 6.10
N ASP A 68 7.10 -16.17 5.58
CA ASP A 68 7.01 -16.78 4.24
C ASP A 68 6.80 -15.75 3.10
N GLY A 69 6.82 -14.46 3.42
CA GLY A 69 6.64 -13.36 2.48
C GLY A 69 5.18 -13.02 2.15
N ARG A 70 4.20 -13.75 2.70
CA ARG A 70 2.79 -13.37 2.55
C ARG A 70 2.51 -12.05 3.24
N VAL A 71 1.59 -11.28 2.65
CA VAL A 71 1.14 -9.99 3.16
C VAL A 71 -0.38 -10.02 3.34
N GLU A 72 -0.83 -9.61 4.52
CA GLU A 72 -2.25 -9.45 4.84
C GLU A 72 -2.51 -8.03 5.30
N ILE A 73 -3.45 -7.34 4.66
CA ILE A 73 -3.83 -5.97 5.05
C ILE A 73 -4.74 -6.08 6.27
N VAL A 74 -4.35 -5.45 7.38
CA VAL A 74 -5.13 -5.39 8.61
C VAL A 74 -6.11 -4.23 8.56
N LYS A 75 -5.62 -3.04 8.17
CA LYS A 75 -6.41 -1.83 8.14
C LYS A 75 -5.80 -0.77 7.23
N ASN A 76 -6.64 -0.05 6.50
CA ASN A 76 -6.29 1.21 5.84
C ASN A 76 -6.86 2.36 6.68
N ILE A 77 -6.07 3.43 6.80
CA ILE A 77 -6.45 4.66 7.49
C ILE A 77 -6.35 5.78 6.46
N GLU A 78 -7.50 6.29 6.06
CA GLU A 78 -7.66 7.27 4.98
C GLU A 78 -7.70 8.71 5.51
N GLU A 79 -8.10 8.91 6.78
CA GLU A 79 -8.35 10.26 7.32
C GLU A 79 -7.07 11.01 7.74
N TYR A 80 -5.90 10.37 7.65
CA TYR A 80 -4.65 10.93 8.15
C TYR A 80 -3.53 10.78 7.13
N ASN A 81 -2.80 11.87 6.91
CA ASN A 81 -1.70 11.93 5.95
C ASN A 81 -0.31 11.97 6.60
N ASN A 82 -0.24 12.04 7.93
CA ASN A 82 1.02 12.14 8.65
C ASN A 82 1.12 11.11 9.79
N PHE A 83 2.20 10.34 9.77
CA PHE A 83 2.51 9.32 10.78
C PHE A 83 3.52 9.88 11.78
N LEU A 84 3.18 9.81 13.06
CA LEU A 84 4.03 10.33 14.14
C LEU A 84 4.70 9.22 14.94
N GLY A 85 4.11 8.04 14.99
CA GLY A 85 4.70 6.89 15.65
C GLY A 85 3.77 5.71 15.82
N ALA A 86 4.35 4.55 16.10
CA ALA A 86 3.61 3.35 16.45
C ALA A 86 4.34 2.57 17.54
N SER A 87 3.55 1.86 18.35
CA SER A 87 4.06 0.99 19.41
C SER A 87 3.11 -0.18 19.61
N LEU A 88 3.66 -1.38 19.81
CA LEU A 88 2.89 -2.53 20.26
C LEU A 88 2.50 -2.38 21.74
N VAL A 89 1.24 -2.66 22.05
CA VAL A 89 0.72 -2.76 23.40
C VAL A 89 0.42 -4.25 23.66
N GLY A 90 1.36 -4.91 24.32
CA GLY A 90 1.35 -6.37 24.43
C GLY A 90 1.51 -7.04 23.07
N ASP A 91 0.74 -8.11 22.83
CA ASP A 91 0.89 -8.97 21.64
C ASP A 91 -0.30 -8.89 20.65
N SER A 92 -1.30 -8.04 20.93
CA SER A 92 -2.59 -8.04 20.20
C SER A 92 -3.11 -6.66 19.81
N LEU A 93 -2.45 -5.58 20.25
CA LEU A 93 -2.84 -4.21 19.96
C LEU A 93 -1.67 -3.41 19.42
N LEU A 94 -1.89 -2.74 18.30
CA LEU A 94 -0.98 -1.74 17.76
C LEU A 94 -1.56 -0.35 18.09
N LYS A 95 -0.81 0.45 18.84
CA LYS A 95 -1.10 1.86 19.07
C LYS A 95 -0.41 2.67 17.98
N LEU A 96 -1.18 3.42 17.20
CA LEU A 96 -0.67 4.39 16.23
C LEU A 96 -0.97 5.81 16.71
N VAL A 97 -0.02 6.71 16.46
CA VAL A 97 -0.20 8.15 16.61
C VAL A 97 -0.09 8.77 15.21
N VAL A 98 -1.17 9.40 14.78
CA VAL A 98 -1.32 9.97 13.44
C VAL A 98 -1.84 11.39 13.54
N SER A 99 -1.64 12.18 12.48
CA SER A 99 -2.18 13.53 12.38
C SER A 99 -2.58 13.83 10.94
N ASP A 100 -3.51 14.77 10.78
CA ASP A 100 -3.84 15.33 9.48
C ASP A 100 -3.30 16.76 9.42
N THR A 101 -2.34 16.96 8.51
CA THR A 101 -1.72 18.27 8.28
C THR A 101 -2.61 19.21 7.46
N GLY A 102 -3.72 18.73 6.89
CA GLY A 102 -4.71 19.55 6.20
C GLY A 102 -5.51 20.47 7.12
N TYR A 103 -5.61 20.15 8.42
CA TYR A 103 -6.33 20.95 9.41
C TYR A 103 -5.38 21.54 10.46
N TYR A 104 -5.05 22.83 10.31
CA TYR A 104 -4.11 23.59 11.16
C TYR A 104 -4.37 23.59 12.68
N LYS A 105 -5.50 23.08 13.18
CA LYS A 105 -5.84 23.06 14.62
C LYS A 105 -6.10 21.67 15.20
N ARG A 106 -6.01 20.60 14.40
CA ARG A 106 -6.26 19.26 14.90
C ARG A 106 -4.97 18.66 15.45
N GLY A 107 -4.96 18.37 16.74
CA GLY A 107 -3.83 17.69 17.39
C GLY A 107 -3.70 16.25 16.90
N PRO A 108 -2.61 15.55 17.26
CA PRO A 108 -2.44 14.14 16.98
C PRO A 108 -3.57 13.28 17.55
N ASP A 109 -4.08 12.36 16.74
CA ASP A 109 -5.04 11.35 17.15
C ASP A 109 -4.32 10.02 17.42
N THR A 110 -4.81 9.26 18.40
CA THR A 110 -4.31 7.92 18.71
C THR A 110 -5.32 6.88 18.25
N ILE A 111 -4.88 5.96 17.39
CA ILE A 111 -5.70 4.87 16.88
C ILE A 111 -5.19 3.55 17.46
N MET A 112 -6.10 2.78 18.05
CA MET A 112 -5.82 1.42 18.52
C MET A 112 -6.31 0.43 17.46
N VAL A 113 -5.40 -0.42 16.97
CA VAL A 113 -5.70 -1.42 15.96
C VAL A 113 -5.49 -2.80 16.55
N LYS A 114 -6.55 -3.61 16.53
CA LYS A 114 -6.51 -5.01 16.96
C LYS A 114 -5.90 -5.87 15.85
N ILE A 115 -4.99 -6.75 16.25
CA ILE A 115 -4.16 -7.60 15.39
C ILE A 115 -4.76 -9.00 15.28
#